data_AF-A0A813GE57-F1
#
_entry.id   AF-A0A813GE57-F1
#
_cell.length_a   1.000
_cell.length_b   1.000
_cell.length_c   1.000
_cell.angle_alpha   90.00
_cell.angle_beta   90.00
_cell.angle_gamma   90.00
#
_symmetry.space_group_name_H-M   'P 1'
#
loop_
_entity.id
_entity.type
_entity.pdbx_description
1 polymer ?
#
loop_
_entity_poly.entity_id
_entity_poly.type
_entity_poly.pdbx_seq_one_letter_code
_entity_poly.pdbx_strand_id
1 'polypeptide(L)'
;MANSRAAASAAAVAAASAAYPSQQQKQQQQQQRQQQQQQQQQQQQQQQQQQQQQQQQQAHNASNAEKKACPATGWQYVDPKGNVQGPFTLLEMQLWNSMGYFRADLPMRCDSAEPFIELQKLFPPPLTPFESYPRRNPAGGGNGR
;
A
#
# COMPACT_ATOMS: atom_id res chain seq x y z
N MET A 1 84.90 -7.31 2.04
CA MET A 1 84.20 -8.42 1.35
C MET A 1 83.75 -9.41 2.42
N ALA A 2 82.47 -9.78 2.41
CA ALA A 2 81.83 -10.66 3.40
C ALA A 2 82.07 -12.15 3.09
N ASN A 3 81.90 -13.01 4.10
CA ASN A 3 81.25 -14.35 4.04
C ASN A 3 81.49 -15.09 5.38
N SER A 4 80.65 -15.96 5.95
CA SER A 4 79.22 -16.32 5.85
C SER A 4 78.99 -17.31 7.00
N ARG A 5 77.99 -17.09 7.86
CA ARG A 5 77.62 -18.05 8.92
C ARG A 5 76.74 -19.15 8.33
N ALA A 6 77.12 -20.40 8.52
CA ALA A 6 76.23 -21.54 8.31
C ALA A 6 75.26 -21.62 9.49
N ALA A 7 73.97 -21.49 9.18
CA ALA A 7 72.86 -21.75 10.07
C ALA A 7 72.24 -23.10 9.70
N ALA A 8 72.02 -23.97 10.68
CA ALA A 8 70.96 -24.98 10.63
C ALA A 8 70.79 -25.66 11.99
N SER A 9 69.69 -25.35 12.69
CA SER A 9 68.73 -26.34 13.23
C SER A 9 67.93 -25.74 14.39
N ALA A 10 66.79 -25.11 14.07
CA ALA A 10 65.73 -24.83 15.05
C ALA A 10 64.35 -24.66 14.38
N ALA A 11 64.11 -25.27 13.22
CA ALA A 11 62.90 -25.02 12.43
C ALA A 11 61.74 -26.01 12.71
N ALA A 12 61.77 -26.76 13.82
CA ALA A 12 60.75 -27.78 14.10
C ALA A 12 59.70 -27.38 15.17
N VAL A 13 59.85 -26.24 15.86
CA VAL A 13 58.90 -25.83 16.92
C VAL A 13 58.09 -24.56 16.61
N ALA A 14 58.33 -23.90 15.47
CA ALA A 14 57.73 -22.60 15.16
C ALA A 14 56.41 -22.66 14.34
N ALA A 15 55.94 -23.86 13.97
CA ALA A 15 54.78 -23.98 13.08
C ALA A 15 53.42 -24.03 13.80
N ALA A 16 53.39 -24.27 15.12
CA ALA A 16 52.14 -24.41 15.87
C ALA A 16 51.60 -23.09 16.48
N SER A 17 52.41 -22.02 16.51
CA SER A 17 52.05 -20.73 17.10
C SER A 17 51.57 -19.69 16.09
N ALA A 18 51.59 -20.00 14.79
CA ALA A 18 51.34 -19.03 13.72
C ALA A 18 49.86 -18.86 13.32
N ALA A 19 48.91 -19.60 13.91
CA ALA A 19 47.54 -19.69 13.38
C ALA A 19 46.40 -19.33 14.36
N TYR A 20 46.69 -18.80 15.55
CA TYR A 20 45.64 -18.37 16.48
C TYR A 20 45.56 -16.84 16.54
N PRO A 21 44.54 -16.21 15.92
CA PRO A 21 44.26 -14.80 16.20
C PRO A 21 44.04 -14.65 17.70
N SER A 22 44.65 -13.64 18.30
CA SER A 22 44.54 -13.42 19.75
C SER A 22 43.07 -13.29 20.15
N GLN A 23 42.72 -13.72 21.37
CA GLN A 23 41.34 -13.68 21.86
C GLN A 23 40.74 -12.26 21.76
N GLN A 24 41.57 -11.24 21.95
CA GLN A 24 41.22 -9.83 21.79
C GLN A 24 40.88 -9.46 20.34
N GLN A 25 41.60 -10.02 19.36
CA GLN A 25 41.34 -9.80 17.94
C GLN A 25 40.00 -10.43 17.50
N LYS A 26 39.66 -11.63 18.01
CA LYS A 26 38.33 -12.22 17.79
C LYS A 26 37.22 -11.36 18.41
N GLN A 27 37.44 -10.81 19.60
CA GLN A 27 36.46 -9.98 20.28
C GLN A 27 36.21 -8.65 19.53
N GLN A 28 37.25 -8.00 19.02
CA GLN A 28 37.11 -6.83 18.14
C GLN A 28 36.36 -7.17 16.84
N GLN A 29 36.68 -8.29 16.21
CA GLN A 29 35.99 -8.71 14.99
C GLN A 29 34.50 -9.02 15.24
N GLN A 30 34.17 -9.55 16.42
CA GLN A 30 32.79 -9.82 16.81
C GLN A 30 32.01 -8.53 17.08
N GLN A 31 32.62 -7.52 17.71
CA GLN A 31 32.03 -6.19 17.87
C GLN A 31 31.80 -5.49 16.52
N GLN A 32 32.77 -5.56 15.60
CA GLN A 32 32.60 -5.01 14.24
C GLN A 32 31.43 -5.68 13.51
N ARG A 33 31.30 -7.01 13.59
CA ARG A 33 30.15 -7.72 12.98
C ARG A 33 28.82 -7.30 13.59
N GLN A 34 28.75 -7.09 14.90
CA GLN A 34 27.52 -6.60 15.55
C GLN A 34 27.14 -5.20 15.07
N GLN A 35 28.10 -4.27 14.97
CA GLN A 35 27.83 -2.94 14.43
C GLN A 35 27.35 -3.00 12.98
N GLN A 36 27.98 -3.85 12.16
CA GLN A 36 27.59 -4.01 10.75
C GLN A 36 26.17 -4.58 10.61
N GLN A 37 25.78 -5.55 11.45
CA GLN A 37 24.41 -6.08 11.46
C GLN A 37 23.38 -5.03 11.88
N GLN A 38 23.69 -4.19 12.88
CA GLN A 38 22.80 -3.10 13.29
C GLN A 38 22.58 -2.08 12.18
N GLN A 39 23.64 -1.69 11.47
CA GLN A 39 23.53 -0.77 10.33
C GLN A 39 22.66 -1.37 9.20
N GLN A 40 22.83 -2.67 8.93
CA GLN A 40 22.08 -3.34 7.88
C GLN A 40 20.58 -3.42 8.23
N GLN A 41 20.24 -3.68 9.50
CA GLN A 41 18.85 -3.64 9.97
C GLN A 41 18.23 -2.24 9.85
N GLN A 42 18.97 -1.18 10.22
CA GLN A 42 18.45 0.19 10.08
C GLN A 42 18.17 0.57 8.62
N GLN A 43 19.05 0.19 7.68
CA GLN A 43 18.81 0.43 6.26
C GLN A 43 17.56 -0.31 5.76
N GLN A 44 17.37 -1.56 6.19
CA GLN A 44 16.22 -2.35 5.77
C GLN A 44 14.90 -1.74 6.29
N GLN A 45 14.91 -1.22 7.52
CA GLN A 45 13.76 -0.58 8.13
C GLN A 45 13.41 0.76 7.44
N GLN A 46 14.41 1.55 7.06
CA GLN A 46 14.20 2.77 6.25
C GLN A 46 13.62 2.46 4.87
N GLN A 47 14.11 1.41 4.20
CA GLN A 47 13.57 0.99 2.90
C GLN A 47 12.09 0.57 3.00
N GLN A 48 11.71 -0.16 4.05
CA GLN A 48 10.32 -0.52 4.29
C GLN A 48 9.43 0.71 4.52
N GLN A 49 9.88 1.68 5.33
CA GLN A 49 9.12 2.92 5.53
C GLN A 49 8.95 3.73 4.25
N GLN A 50 9.98 3.82 3.40
CA GLN A 50 9.87 4.49 2.10
C GLN A 50 8.88 3.79 1.17
N GLN A 51 8.87 2.46 1.11
CA GLN A 51 7.89 1.71 0.32
C GLN A 51 6.46 1.93 0.82
N GLN A 52 6.25 1.95 2.14
CA GLN A 52 4.94 2.24 2.73
C GLN A 52 4.45 3.66 2.41
N GLN A 53 5.34 4.66 2.48
CA GLN A 53 4.99 6.03 2.08
C GLN A 53 4.72 6.14 0.58
N GLN A 54 5.44 5.43 -0.28
CA GLN A 54 5.16 5.41 -1.72
C GLN A 54 3.82 4.75 -2.05
N GLN A 55 3.44 3.66 -1.36
CA GLN A 55 2.12 3.05 -1.53
C GLN A 55 1.00 3.98 -1.04
N GLN A 56 1.20 4.70 0.07
CA GLN A 56 0.24 5.72 0.49
C GLN A 56 0.16 6.86 -0.52
N GLN A 57 1.26 7.37 -1.07
CA GLN A 57 1.22 8.46 -2.07
C GLN A 57 0.64 8.01 -3.43
N GLN A 58 0.81 6.75 -3.84
CA GLN A 58 0.12 6.20 -5.02
C GLN A 58 -1.39 6.02 -4.80
N ALA A 59 -1.85 5.82 -3.55
CA ALA A 59 -3.27 5.88 -3.21
C ALA A 59 -3.83 7.32 -3.30
N HIS A 60 -3.01 8.35 -3.09
CA HIS A 60 -3.43 9.75 -3.16
C HIS A 60 -3.36 10.35 -4.58
N ASN A 61 -2.45 9.88 -5.45
CA ASN A 61 -2.25 10.44 -6.80
C ASN A 61 -3.07 9.76 -7.91
N ALA A 62 -3.93 8.80 -7.60
CA ALA A 62 -4.95 8.26 -8.52
C ALA A 62 -6.33 8.92 -8.34
N SER A 63 -6.33 10.15 -7.82
CA SER A 63 -7.48 11.03 -7.67
C SER A 63 -7.36 12.13 -8.74
N ASN A 64 -8.43 12.46 -9.48
CA ASN A 64 -9.17 13.61 -9.01
C ASN A 64 -10.65 13.70 -9.46
N ALA A 65 -11.22 12.71 -10.14
CA ALA A 65 -12.64 12.76 -10.49
C ALA A 65 -13.41 11.43 -10.38
N GLU A 66 -12.74 10.28 -10.54
CA GLU A 66 -13.43 8.99 -10.74
C GLU A 66 -13.47 8.06 -9.51
N LYS A 67 -12.79 8.42 -8.41
CA LYS A 67 -12.65 7.56 -7.21
C LYS A 67 -13.15 8.18 -5.90
N LYS A 68 -13.99 9.22 -5.94
CA LYS A 68 -14.65 9.65 -4.71
C LYS A 68 -15.67 8.59 -4.31
N ALA A 69 -15.42 7.94 -3.18
CA ALA A 69 -16.43 7.18 -2.47
C ALA A 69 -17.67 8.06 -2.30
N CYS A 70 -18.83 7.43 -2.38
CA CYS A 70 -20.06 8.07 -1.95
C CYS A 70 -19.89 8.54 -0.50
N PRO A 71 -20.15 9.81 -0.20
CA PRO A 71 -20.05 10.31 1.17
C PRO A 71 -20.98 9.51 2.09
N ALA A 72 -20.61 9.42 3.37
CA ALA A 72 -21.42 8.76 4.40
C ALA A 72 -22.82 9.39 4.59
N THR A 73 -23.08 10.53 3.93
CA THR A 73 -24.40 11.18 3.84
C THR A 73 -25.46 10.34 3.12
N GLY A 74 -25.09 9.20 2.54
CA GLY A 74 -25.98 8.09 2.20
C GLY A 74 -26.57 8.11 0.79
N TRP A 75 -27.14 6.98 0.39
CA TRP A 75 -27.73 6.73 -0.92
C TRP A 75 -29.18 7.16 -0.98
N GLN A 76 -29.58 7.72 -2.11
CA GLN A 76 -30.98 8.03 -2.40
C GLN A 76 -31.40 7.37 -3.70
N TYR A 77 -32.67 6.95 -3.78
CA TYR A 77 -33.29 6.48 -5.01
C TYR A 77 -34.68 7.09 -5.20
N VAL A 78 -35.16 7.07 -6.44
CA VAL A 78 -36.54 7.48 -6.78
C VAL A 78 -37.40 6.23 -6.91
N ASP A 79 -38.42 6.10 -6.07
CA ASP A 79 -39.35 4.96 -6.13
C ASP A 79 -40.30 5.05 -7.36
N PRO A 80 -41.08 3.99 -7.67
CA PRO A 80 -42.02 4.02 -8.79
C PRO A 80 -43.14 5.07 -8.67
N LYS A 81 -43.37 5.64 -7.49
CA LYS A 81 -44.33 6.74 -7.26
C LYS A 81 -43.70 8.11 -7.46
N GLY A 82 -42.39 8.17 -7.74
CA GLY A 82 -41.62 9.40 -7.91
C GLY A 82 -41.08 9.99 -6.61
N ASN A 83 -41.18 9.29 -5.48
CA ASN A 83 -40.67 9.79 -4.20
C ASN A 83 -39.19 9.51 -4.05
N VAL A 84 -38.46 10.46 -3.47
CA VAL A 84 -37.06 10.27 -3.09
C VAL A 84 -37.01 9.55 -1.75
N GLN A 85 -36.38 8.38 -1.73
CA GLN A 85 -36.16 7.56 -0.55
C GLN A 85 -34.70 7.66 -0.10
N GLY A 86 -34.46 7.72 1.20
CA GLY A 86 -33.13 7.81 1.82
C GLY A 86 -32.94 9.11 2.63
N PRO A 87 -31.71 9.41 3.07
CA PRO A 87 -30.48 8.69 2.77
C PRO A 87 -30.38 7.32 3.46
N PHE A 88 -29.85 6.33 2.75
CA PHE A 88 -29.56 4.99 3.28
C PHE A 88 -28.06 4.72 3.33
N THR A 89 -27.65 3.91 4.29
CA THR A 89 -26.26 3.49 4.45
C THR A 89 -25.83 2.56 3.32
N LEU A 90 -24.52 2.48 3.03
CA LEU A 90 -23.98 1.53 2.06
C LEU A 90 -24.39 0.08 2.40
N LEU A 91 -24.43 -0.26 3.69
CA LEU A 91 -24.78 -1.60 4.15
C LEU A 91 -26.24 -1.96 3.83
N GLU A 92 -27.18 -1.03 4.04
CA GLU A 92 -28.59 -1.24 3.66
C GLU A 92 -28.73 -1.44 2.15
N MET A 93 -28.03 -0.64 1.35
CA MET A 93 -28.07 -0.76 -0.11
C MET A 93 -27.46 -2.08 -0.60
N GLN A 94 -26.34 -2.53 -0.02
CA GLN A 94 -25.75 -3.84 -0.32
C GLN A 94 -26.73 -4.98 0.00
N LEU A 95 -27.39 -4.91 1.16
CA LEU A 95 -28.36 -5.91 1.60
C LEU A 95 -29.60 -5.95 0.67
N TRP A 96 -30.13 -4.80 0.27
CA TRP A 96 -31.25 -4.75 -0.68
C TRP A 96 -30.87 -5.17 -2.09
N ASN A 97 -29.65 -4.87 -2.52
CA ASN A 97 -29.11 -5.32 -3.79
C ASN A 97 -28.96 -6.85 -3.83
N SER A 98 -28.42 -7.46 -2.76
CA SER A 98 -28.26 -8.93 -2.70
C SER A 98 -29.60 -9.67 -2.65
N MET A 99 -30.66 -9.02 -2.16
CA MET A 99 -32.04 -9.53 -2.24
C MET A 99 -32.72 -9.31 -3.60
N GLY A 100 -32.09 -8.58 -4.53
CA GLY A 100 -32.66 -8.32 -5.85
C GLY A 100 -33.78 -7.28 -5.89
N TYR A 101 -33.85 -6.38 -4.89
CA TYR A 101 -34.90 -5.34 -4.85
C TYR A 101 -34.69 -4.21 -5.86
N PHE A 102 -33.45 -4.01 -6.33
CA PHE A 102 -33.15 -2.93 -7.26
C PHE A 102 -33.24 -3.37 -8.70
N ARG A 103 -33.97 -2.59 -9.48
CA ARG A 103 -34.02 -2.73 -10.93
C ARG A 103 -32.86 -1.98 -11.57
N ALA A 104 -32.41 -2.46 -12.72
CA ALA A 104 -31.33 -1.84 -13.49
C ALA A 104 -31.61 -0.38 -13.88
N ASP A 105 -32.88 -0.03 -14.09
CA ASP A 105 -33.38 1.29 -14.49
C ASP A 105 -33.70 2.21 -13.29
N LEU A 106 -33.49 1.76 -12.05
CA LEU A 106 -33.81 2.54 -10.85
C LEU A 106 -32.92 3.81 -10.78
N PRO A 107 -33.49 5.03 -10.73
CA PRO A 107 -32.71 6.26 -10.61
C PRO A 107 -32.13 6.40 -9.20
N MET A 108 -30.82 6.60 -9.10
CA MET A 108 -30.09 6.61 -7.83
C MET A 108 -28.98 7.66 -7.82
N ARG A 109 -28.58 8.09 -6.63
CA ARG A 109 -27.41 8.95 -6.40
C ARG A 109 -26.86 8.75 -4.99
N CYS A 110 -25.65 9.23 -4.77
CA CYS A 110 -25.05 9.21 -3.43
C CYS A 110 -24.45 10.56 -3.01
N ASP A 111 -24.64 11.58 -3.84
CA ASP A 111 -24.34 12.98 -3.55
C ASP A 111 -25.58 13.80 -3.92
N SER A 112 -26.03 14.69 -3.04
CA SER A 112 -27.22 15.51 -3.28
C SER A 112 -27.01 16.55 -4.37
N ALA A 113 -25.75 16.89 -4.69
CA ALA A 113 -25.39 17.78 -5.79
C ALA A 113 -25.38 17.07 -7.16
N GLU A 114 -25.41 15.74 -7.19
CA GLU A 114 -25.44 14.95 -8.41
C GLU A 114 -26.89 14.64 -8.84
N PRO A 115 -27.15 14.50 -10.16
CA PRO A 115 -28.45 14.06 -10.66
C PRO A 115 -28.69 12.59 -10.32
N PHE A 116 -29.96 12.17 -10.33
CA PHE A 116 -30.30 10.75 -10.27
C PHE A 116 -29.95 10.07 -11.61
N ILE A 117 -29.18 8.99 -11.54
CA ILE A 117 -28.73 8.20 -12.69
C ILE A 117 -29.19 6.76 -12.48
N GLU A 118 -29.59 6.07 -13.56
CA GLU A 118 -29.97 4.66 -13.51
C GLU A 118 -28.86 3.78 -12.91
N LEU A 119 -29.24 2.82 -12.08
CA LEU A 119 -28.30 1.92 -11.40
C LEU A 119 -27.31 1.25 -12.36
N GLN A 120 -27.76 0.76 -13.51
CA GLN A 120 -26.90 0.11 -14.51
C GLN A 120 -25.89 1.06 -15.17
N LYS A 121 -26.19 2.36 -15.22
CA LYS A 121 -25.28 3.39 -15.76
C LYS A 121 -24.23 3.79 -14.72
N LEU A 122 -24.60 3.75 -13.44
CA LEU A 122 -23.65 3.92 -12.34
C LEU A 122 -22.69 2.72 -12.22
N PHE A 123 -23.17 1.50 -12.47
CA PHE A 123 -22.38 0.27 -12.34
C PHE A 123 -22.48 -0.61 -13.60
N PRO A 124 -21.93 -0.19 -14.76
CA PRO A 124 -21.85 -1.05 -15.92
C PRO A 124 -20.86 -2.20 -15.66
N PRO A 125 -21.04 -3.38 -16.28
CA PRO A 125 -20.06 -4.47 -16.19
C PRO A 125 -18.62 -3.98 -16.48
N PRO A 126 -17.61 -4.43 -15.72
CA PRO A 126 -17.64 -5.47 -14.67
C PRO A 126 -17.91 -4.92 -13.25
N LEU A 127 -18.43 -3.71 -13.12
CA LEU A 127 -18.67 -3.10 -11.81
C LEU A 127 -19.85 -3.78 -11.10
N THR A 128 -19.65 -4.18 -9.85
CA THR A 128 -20.72 -4.67 -8.99
C THR A 128 -21.33 -3.50 -8.20
N PRO A 129 -22.66 -3.29 -8.28
CA PRO A 129 -23.36 -2.29 -7.47
C PRO A 129 -22.99 -2.39 -5.99
N PHE A 130 -22.67 -1.25 -5.38
CA PHE A 130 -22.38 -1.11 -3.95
C PHE A 130 -21.16 -1.91 -3.42
N GLU A 131 -20.42 -2.61 -4.27
CA GLU A 131 -19.11 -3.21 -3.96
C GLU A 131 -17.95 -2.48 -4.68
N SER A 132 -18.30 -1.64 -5.66
CA SER A 132 -17.37 -0.81 -6.43
C SER A 132 -17.78 0.66 -6.38
N TYR A 133 -16.94 1.55 -6.90
CA TYR A 133 -17.28 2.97 -7.00
C TYR A 133 -18.22 3.23 -8.18
N PRO A 134 -19.30 4.00 -8.00
CA PRO A 134 -20.18 4.36 -9.10
C PRO A 134 -19.42 5.22 -10.12
N ARG A 135 -19.73 5.03 -11.40
CA ARG A 135 -19.28 5.93 -12.46
C ARG A 135 -19.94 7.29 -12.28
N ARG A 136 -19.11 8.30 -11.99
CA ARG A 136 -19.53 9.70 -12.05
C ARG A 136 -19.34 10.19 -13.48
N ASN A 137 -20.40 10.68 -14.11
CA ASN A 137 -20.30 11.25 -15.45
C ASN A 137 -19.40 12.51 -15.39
N PRO A 138 -18.39 12.70 -16.27
CA PRO A 138 -17.53 13.88 -16.24
C PRO A 138 -18.26 15.22 -16.48
N ALA A 139 -19.55 15.21 -16.82
CA ALA A 139 -20.31 16.38 -17.26
C ALA A 139 -20.74 17.37 -16.16
N GLY A 140 -20.29 17.19 -14.90
CA GLY A 140 -20.58 18.10 -13.78
C GLY A 140 -19.46 19.09 -13.45
N GLY A 141 -18.35 19.07 -14.19
CA GLY A 141 -17.26 20.05 -14.06
C GLY A 141 -17.68 21.41 -14.60
N GLY A 142 -18.48 22.15 -13.84
CA GLY A 142 -18.84 23.53 -14.13
C GLY A 142 -17.60 24.36 -14.40
N ASN A 143 -17.55 24.91 -15.61
CA ASN A 143 -16.61 25.94 -16.02
C ASN A 143 -16.66 27.11 -15.03
N GLY A 144 -15.59 27.28 -14.26
CA GLY A 144 -15.28 28.55 -13.61
C GLY A 144 -14.90 29.55 -14.69
N ARG A 145 -15.83 30.45 -15.01
CA ARG A 145 -15.53 31.78 -15.53
C ARG A 145 -15.25 32.72 -14.37
#